data_AF-A0A0S6X0X8-F1
#
_entry.id   AF-A0A0S6X0X8-F1
#
_cell.length_a   1.000
_cell.length_b   1.000
_cell.length_c   1.000
_cell.angle_alpha   90.00
_cell.angle_beta   90.00
_cell.angle_gamma   90.00
#
_symmetry.space_group_name_H-M   'P 1'
#
loop_
_entity.id
_entity.type
_entity.pdbx_description
1 polymer ?
#
loop_
_entity_poly.entity_id
_entity_poly.type
_entity_poly.pdbx_seq_one_letter_code
_entity_poly.pdbx_strand_id
1 'polypeptide(L)'
;MTSPFASDPIAFAAGASYRKYKASQDGNEAKTTPGEVGLDASIMPFSGGYHVVEGFGEIIAPLASDRPFLESLTFEAGLRYSRYSIDSEEGRSFGTTTYKMGGNWEPVMGLKLRGMYQHAVRAPNIYELFQPASAGFGNLQTDPCAGAAPLNNSALAAVCMAQGAPAGRLGSIVTPQAGEINTTISGNLDLSPETADSFTLGWCCSRSPCRA
;
A
#
# COMPACT_ATOMS: atom_id res chain seq x y z
N MET A 1 -17.15 8.85 31.32
CA MET A 1 -16.10 8.48 32.30
C MET A 1 -14.98 9.49 32.18
N THR A 2 -14.42 9.91 33.30
CA THR A 2 -13.37 10.96 33.36
C THR A 2 -12.14 10.33 34.01
N SER A 3 -10.94 10.69 33.57
CA SER A 3 -9.73 10.19 34.24
C SER A 3 -9.57 10.88 35.62
N PRO A 4 -8.87 10.27 36.59
CA PRO A 4 -8.73 10.84 37.93
C PRO A 4 -8.00 12.20 37.95
N PHE A 5 -7.28 12.54 36.88
CA PHE A 5 -6.42 13.71 36.83
C PHE A 5 -6.82 14.74 35.75
N ALA A 6 -7.87 14.46 34.97
CA ALA A 6 -8.41 15.40 33.98
C ALA A 6 -9.84 15.84 34.34
N SER A 7 -10.20 17.04 33.89
CA SER A 7 -11.53 17.62 34.01
C SER A 7 -12.47 17.18 32.87
N ASP A 8 -11.92 16.87 31.70
CA ASP A 8 -12.67 16.53 30.49
C ASP A 8 -12.99 15.02 30.39
N PRO A 9 -14.18 14.66 29.89
CA PRO A 9 -14.57 13.27 29.73
C PRO A 9 -13.82 12.58 28.58
N ILE A 10 -13.70 11.25 28.67
CA ILE A 10 -13.22 10.41 27.58
C ILE A 10 -14.26 10.43 26.45
N ALA A 11 -13.83 10.80 25.25
CA ALA A 11 -14.63 10.72 24.04
C ALA A 11 -14.41 9.39 23.33
N PHE A 12 -15.45 8.84 22.71
CA PHE A 12 -15.36 7.65 21.88
C PHE A 12 -16.30 7.76 20.68
N ALA A 13 -15.96 7.07 19.61
CA ALA A 13 -16.82 6.87 18.45
C ALA A 13 -16.67 5.43 17.96
N ALA A 14 -17.75 4.86 17.44
CA ALA A 14 -17.74 3.56 16.82
C ALA A 14 -18.73 3.53 15.65
N GLY A 15 -18.48 2.67 14.68
CA GLY A 15 -19.35 2.55 13.52
C GLY A 15 -19.04 1.32 12.69
N ALA A 16 -19.93 1.07 11.72
CA ALA A 16 -19.75 0.04 10.72
C ALA A 16 -20.10 0.60 9.34
N SER A 17 -19.47 0.07 8.29
CA SER A 17 -19.74 0.43 6.91
C SER A 17 -19.76 -0.79 5.99
N TYR A 18 -20.63 -0.74 4.99
CA TYR A 18 -20.66 -1.68 3.88
C TYR A 18 -20.51 -0.90 2.58
N ARG A 19 -19.59 -1.34 1.72
CA ARG A 19 -19.36 -0.72 0.40
C ARG A 19 -19.19 -1.82 -0.64
N LYS A 20 -19.77 -1.61 -1.82
CA LYS A 20 -19.61 -2.50 -2.98
C LYS A 20 -18.98 -1.73 -4.12
N TYR A 21 -17.93 -2.30 -4.70
CA TYR A 21 -17.18 -1.74 -5.81
C TYR A 21 -17.28 -2.67 -7.01
N LYS A 22 -17.49 -2.08 -8.18
CA LYS A 22 -17.43 -2.76 -9.48
C LYS A 22 -16.68 -1.87 -10.44
N ALA A 23 -15.85 -2.47 -11.29
CA ALA A 23 -15.22 -1.80 -12.40
C ALA A 23 -15.18 -2.76 -13.58
N SER A 24 -15.32 -2.19 -14.77
CA SER A 24 -15.13 -2.90 -16.02
C SER A 24 -14.32 -2.03 -16.98
N GLN A 25 -13.64 -2.70 -17.89
CA GLN A 25 -12.94 -2.10 -19.00
C GLN A 25 -13.36 -2.84 -20.24
N ASP A 26 -13.70 -2.09 -21.29
CA ASP A 26 -14.03 -2.63 -22.60
C ASP A 26 -12.96 -2.23 -23.60
N GLY A 27 -12.65 -3.12 -24.53
CA GLY A 27 -11.74 -2.87 -25.66
C GLY A 27 -12.49 -2.96 -26.98
N ASN A 28 -12.25 -2.01 -27.91
CA ASN A 28 -12.72 -2.15 -29.29
C ASN A 28 -11.90 -3.26 -30.00
N GLU A 29 -12.46 -3.92 -31.03
CA GLU A 29 -11.85 -5.06 -31.73
C GLU A 29 -10.40 -4.80 -32.17
N ALA A 30 -10.11 -3.59 -32.63
CA ALA A 30 -8.76 -3.19 -33.05
C ALA A 30 -7.75 -3.14 -31.88
N LYS A 31 -8.21 -2.96 -30.63
CA LYS A 31 -7.38 -2.91 -29.41
C LYS A 31 -7.27 -4.26 -28.70
N THR A 32 -8.19 -5.19 -28.98
CA THR A 32 -8.18 -6.56 -28.45
C THR A 32 -7.46 -7.54 -29.37
N THR A 33 -7.26 -7.19 -30.64
CA THR A 33 -6.54 -8.03 -31.62
C THR A 33 -5.05 -7.70 -31.61
N PRO A 34 -4.16 -8.67 -31.32
CA PRO A 34 -2.72 -8.41 -31.32
C PRO A 34 -2.22 -7.93 -32.69
N GLY A 35 -1.57 -6.77 -32.73
CA GLY A 35 -0.93 -6.23 -33.95
C GLY A 35 -1.80 -5.31 -34.83
N GLU A 36 -3.08 -5.11 -34.52
CA GLU A 36 -3.99 -4.28 -35.31
C GLU A 36 -3.84 -2.77 -35.04
N VAL A 37 -3.71 -2.36 -33.78
CA VAL A 37 -3.23 -1.02 -33.39
C VAL A 37 -1.79 -1.17 -32.92
N GLY A 38 -0.85 -0.68 -33.73
CA GLY A 38 0.57 -1.03 -33.61
C GLY A 38 1.17 -0.89 -32.21
N LEU A 39 2.23 -1.69 -31.95
CA LEU A 39 3.16 -1.69 -30.81
C LEU A 39 2.61 -1.57 -29.37
N ASP A 40 1.31 -1.38 -29.13
CA ASP A 40 0.76 -1.28 -27.79
C ASP A 40 0.20 -2.62 -27.30
N ALA A 41 0.41 -2.87 -26.00
CA ALA A 41 -0.21 -3.96 -25.25
C ALA A 41 -1.73 -4.01 -25.51
N SER A 42 -2.25 -5.17 -25.91
CA SER A 42 -3.69 -5.35 -26.13
C SER A 42 -4.47 -4.96 -24.88
N ILE A 43 -5.47 -4.08 -25.06
CA ILE A 43 -6.36 -3.66 -23.96
C ILE A 43 -7.42 -4.74 -23.82
N MET A 44 -7.17 -5.70 -22.94
CA MET A 44 -8.09 -6.79 -22.68
C MET A 44 -9.30 -6.29 -21.88
N PRO A 45 -10.52 -6.66 -22.27
CA PRO A 45 -11.70 -6.32 -21.50
C PRO A 45 -11.72 -7.12 -20.19
N PHE A 46 -12.17 -6.49 -19.11
CA PHE A 46 -12.37 -7.17 -17.83
C PHE A 46 -13.58 -6.61 -17.11
N SER A 47 -14.16 -7.41 -16.23
CA SER A 47 -15.21 -6.99 -15.32
C SER A 47 -14.96 -7.67 -13.98
N GLY A 48 -14.93 -6.88 -12.92
CA GLY A 48 -14.59 -7.35 -11.59
C GLY A 48 -15.24 -6.50 -10.52
N GLY A 49 -15.24 -7.04 -9.30
CA GLY A 49 -15.81 -6.37 -8.16
C GLY A 49 -15.42 -7.02 -6.85
N TYR A 50 -15.66 -6.28 -5.77
CA TYR A 50 -15.60 -6.80 -4.43
C TYR A 50 -16.52 -5.96 -3.54
N HIS A 51 -16.88 -6.52 -2.40
CA HIS A 51 -17.55 -5.77 -1.35
C HIS A 51 -16.73 -5.82 -0.07
N VAL A 52 -16.84 -4.77 0.73
CA VAL A 52 -16.13 -4.62 2.00
C VAL A 52 -17.14 -4.34 3.11
N VAL A 53 -17.00 -5.08 4.20
CA VAL A 53 -17.69 -4.84 5.48
C VAL A 53 -16.64 -4.41 6.49
N GLU A 54 -16.88 -3.30 7.16
CA GLU A 54 -15.91 -2.70 8.07
C GLU A 54 -16.56 -2.34 9.40
N GLY A 55 -15.81 -2.51 10.47
CA GLY A 55 -16.15 -2.01 11.80
C GLY A 55 -14.98 -1.19 12.32
N PHE A 56 -15.27 -0.05 12.96
CA PHE A 56 -14.24 0.78 13.56
C PHE A 56 -14.66 1.33 14.92
N GLY A 57 -13.66 1.66 15.71
CA GLY A 57 -13.81 2.36 16.98
C GLY A 57 -12.60 3.24 17.24
N GLU A 58 -12.83 4.41 17.82
CA GLU A 58 -11.78 5.31 18.27
C GLU A 58 -12.12 5.92 19.62
N ILE A 59 -11.07 6.24 20.37
CA ILE A 59 -11.14 6.85 21.70
C ILE A 59 -10.16 8.02 21.78
N ILE A 60 -10.56 9.04 22.53
CA ILE A 60 -9.71 10.16 22.92
C ILE A 60 -9.89 10.34 24.42
N ALA A 61 -8.82 10.13 25.18
CA ALA A 61 -8.81 10.17 26.63
C ALA A 61 -7.91 11.30 27.13
N PRO A 62 -8.48 12.37 27.70
CA PRO A 62 -7.74 13.32 28.52
C PRO A 62 -7.23 12.61 29.78
N LEU A 63 -5.91 12.51 29.94
CA LEU A 63 -5.26 11.82 31.06
C LEU A 63 -4.93 12.77 32.21
N ALA A 64 -4.55 14.01 31.90
CA ALA A 64 -4.33 15.05 32.89
C ALA A 64 -4.55 16.44 32.28
N SER A 65 -5.08 17.35 33.11
CA SER A 65 -5.33 18.75 32.74
C SER A 65 -5.03 19.67 33.93
N ASP A 66 -4.55 20.89 33.66
CA ASP A 66 -4.39 22.00 34.61
C ASP A 66 -3.57 21.64 35.86
N ARG A 67 -2.45 20.94 35.69
CA ARG A 67 -1.53 20.56 36.78
C ARG A 67 -0.23 21.38 36.71
N PRO A 68 0.45 21.60 37.85
CA PRO A 68 1.77 22.22 37.85
C PRO A 68 2.73 21.43 36.95
N PHE A 69 3.33 22.10 35.97
CA PHE A 69 4.24 21.50 34.97
C PHE A 69 3.60 20.41 34.08
N LEU A 70 2.27 20.40 33.96
CA LEU A 70 1.52 19.58 33.01
C LEU A 70 0.18 20.27 32.70
N GLU A 71 0.16 21.06 31.62
CA GLU A 71 -1.03 21.77 31.15
C GLU A 71 -2.06 20.77 30.59
N SER A 72 -1.60 19.88 29.70
CA SER A 72 -2.46 18.83 29.15
C SER A 72 -1.70 17.57 28.76
N LEU A 73 -2.34 16.42 28.95
CA LEU A 73 -1.90 15.14 28.42
C LEU A 73 -3.11 14.39 27.89
N THR A 74 -3.12 14.13 26.58
CA THR A 74 -4.22 13.44 25.90
C THR A 74 -3.68 12.23 25.17
N PHE A 75 -4.36 11.10 25.33
CA PHE A 75 -4.12 9.88 24.58
C PHE A 75 -5.21 9.68 23.54
N GLU A 76 -4.85 9.25 22.34
CA GLU A 76 -5.79 8.87 21.29
C GLU A 76 -5.44 7.48 20.74
N ALA A 77 -6.47 6.66 20.48
CA ALA A 77 -6.31 5.37 19.84
C ALA A 77 -7.50 5.06 18.93
N GLY A 78 -7.26 4.28 17.89
CA GLY A 78 -8.31 3.83 16.98
C GLY A 78 -7.97 2.50 16.35
N LEU A 79 -9.01 1.73 16.05
CA LEU A 79 -8.96 0.42 15.44
C LEU A 79 -10.04 0.33 14.37
N ARG A 80 -9.70 -0.23 13.21
CA ARG A 80 -10.66 -0.57 12.15
C ARG A 80 -10.32 -1.95 11.61
N TYR A 81 -11.31 -2.83 11.58
CA TYR A 81 -11.24 -4.12 10.91
C TYR A 81 -12.07 -4.06 9.63
N SER A 82 -11.49 -4.53 8.52
CA SER A 82 -12.12 -4.53 7.20
C SER A 82 -12.05 -5.94 6.61
N ARG A 83 -13.20 -6.50 6.24
CA ARG A 83 -13.32 -7.79 5.54
C ARG A 83 -13.73 -7.55 4.10
N TYR A 84 -12.88 -7.97 3.18
CA TYR A 84 -13.10 -7.90 1.74
C TYR A 84 -13.52 -9.26 1.21
N SER A 85 -14.54 -9.26 0.36
CA SER A 85 -15.03 -10.43 -0.35
C SER A 85 -14.99 -10.14 -1.83
N ILE A 86 -14.18 -10.89 -2.56
CA ILE A 86 -13.93 -10.70 -3.98
C ILE A 86 -15.05 -11.40 -4.76
N ASP A 87 -15.66 -10.69 -5.71
CA ASP A 87 -16.69 -11.24 -6.60
C ASP A 87 -16.03 -12.12 -7.69
N SER A 88 -15.37 -13.21 -7.28
CA SER A 88 -14.73 -14.22 -8.14
C SER A 88 -15.43 -15.56 -8.03
N GLU A 89 -15.34 -16.43 -9.05
CA GLU A 89 -15.92 -17.78 -9.03
C GLU A 89 -15.47 -18.62 -7.82
N GLU A 90 -14.23 -18.41 -7.37
CA GLU A 90 -13.63 -19.13 -6.23
C GLU A 90 -14.06 -18.56 -4.86
N GLY A 91 -14.81 -17.45 -4.82
CA GLY A 91 -15.32 -16.87 -3.57
C GLY A 91 -14.22 -16.42 -2.59
N ARG A 92 -13.08 -15.92 -3.09
CA ARG A 92 -11.96 -15.48 -2.26
C ARG A 92 -12.34 -14.30 -1.35
N SER A 93 -11.80 -14.30 -0.14
CA SER A 93 -11.98 -13.20 0.82
C SER A 93 -10.78 -13.06 1.74
N PHE A 94 -10.49 -11.82 2.15
CA PHE A 94 -9.39 -11.50 3.06
C PHE A 94 -9.82 -10.46 4.09
N GLY A 95 -9.21 -10.50 5.27
CA GLY A 95 -9.43 -9.54 6.35
C GLY A 95 -8.17 -8.72 6.59
N THR A 96 -8.35 -7.48 7.04
CA THR A 96 -7.24 -6.64 7.46
C THR A 96 -7.63 -5.72 8.61
N THR A 97 -6.64 -5.29 9.38
CA THR A 97 -6.81 -4.42 10.54
C THR A 97 -5.92 -3.21 10.39
N THR A 98 -6.47 -2.02 10.56
CA THR A 98 -5.71 -0.76 10.67
C THR A 98 -5.86 -0.23 12.09
N TYR A 99 -4.79 0.33 12.65
CA TYR A 99 -4.85 0.90 13.99
C TYR A 99 -3.91 2.09 14.12
N LYS A 100 -4.27 3.00 15.03
CA LYS A 100 -3.50 4.18 15.39
C LYS A 100 -3.44 4.28 16.90
N MET A 101 -2.32 4.75 17.43
CA MET A 101 -2.22 5.18 18.82
C MET A 101 -1.22 6.31 18.94
N GLY A 102 -1.52 7.27 19.79
CA GLY A 102 -0.69 8.43 19.95
C GLY A 102 -1.14 9.30 21.10
N GLY A 103 -0.48 10.44 21.23
CA GLY A 103 -0.82 11.38 22.26
C GLY A 103 -0.25 12.76 22.01
N ASN A 104 -0.82 13.71 22.75
CA ASN A 104 -0.37 15.07 22.81
C ASN A 104 -0.02 15.39 24.25
N TRP A 105 1.14 15.99 24.47
CA TRP A 105 1.62 16.38 25.78
C TRP A 105 2.06 17.84 25.75
N GLU A 106 1.48 18.65 26.63
CA GLU A 106 1.85 20.03 26.87
C GLU A 106 2.40 20.13 28.30
N PRO A 107 3.73 20.02 28.51
CA PRO A 107 4.35 20.15 29.83
C PRO A 107 4.21 21.57 30.39
N VAL A 108 4.35 22.58 29.53
CA VAL A 108 4.23 23.99 29.91
C VAL A 108 3.50 24.73 28.81
N MET A 109 2.84 25.82 29.19
CA MET A 109 2.15 26.69 28.25
C MET A 109 3.07 27.09 27.10
N GLY A 110 2.64 26.79 25.88
CA GLY A 110 3.37 27.15 24.68
C GLY A 110 4.42 26.14 24.23
N LEU A 111 4.57 24.97 24.87
CA LEU A 111 5.34 23.83 24.33
C LEU A 111 4.44 22.60 24.21
N LYS A 112 4.15 22.18 22.98
CA LYS A 112 3.36 20.97 22.70
C LYS A 112 4.20 19.92 22.00
N LEU A 113 4.17 18.69 22.51
CA LEU A 113 4.76 17.51 21.90
C LEU A 113 3.66 16.58 21.41
N ARG A 114 3.84 16.00 20.23
CA ARG A 114 2.92 15.01 19.64
C ARG A 114 3.69 13.79 19.19
N GLY A 115 3.20 12.62 19.59
CA GLY A 115 3.68 11.33 19.11
C GLY A 115 2.53 10.54 18.51
N MET A 116 2.77 9.83 17.41
CA MET A 116 1.78 8.99 16.75
C MET A 116 2.44 7.75 16.13
N TYR A 117 1.83 6.60 16.34
CA TYR A 117 2.10 5.35 15.65
C TYR A 117 0.87 4.95 14.84
N GLN A 118 1.06 4.57 13.58
CA GLN A 118 -0.02 4.16 12.68
C GLN A 118 0.37 2.91 11.90
N HIS A 119 -0.49 1.90 11.95
CA HIS A 119 -0.47 0.77 11.04
C HIS A 119 -1.54 0.97 9.96
N ALA A 120 -1.09 1.29 8.76
CA ALA A 120 -1.91 1.56 7.59
C ALA A 120 -1.90 0.35 6.64
N VAL A 121 -2.99 0.21 5.89
CA VAL A 121 -3.17 -0.90 4.94
C VAL A 121 -3.76 -0.38 3.64
N ARG A 122 -3.26 -0.90 2.51
CA ARG A 122 -3.86 -0.75 1.17
C ARG A 122 -4.38 -2.10 0.69
N ALA A 123 -5.70 -2.21 0.53
CA ALA A 123 -6.29 -3.37 -0.14
C ALA A 123 -6.01 -3.33 -1.66
N PRO A 124 -5.84 -4.48 -2.32
CA PRO A 124 -5.74 -4.55 -3.78
C PRO A 124 -6.98 -3.94 -4.44
N ASN A 125 -6.76 -3.20 -5.53
CA ASN A 125 -7.84 -2.63 -6.32
C ASN A 125 -8.38 -3.63 -7.36
N ILE A 126 -9.49 -3.30 -8.03
CA ILE A 126 -10.14 -4.22 -8.99
C ILE A 126 -9.22 -4.57 -10.17
N TYR A 127 -8.38 -3.63 -10.63
CA TYR A 127 -7.46 -3.87 -11.73
C TYR A 127 -6.37 -4.87 -11.33
N GLU A 128 -5.77 -4.70 -10.15
CA GLU A 128 -4.77 -5.64 -9.61
C GLU A 128 -5.31 -7.06 -9.40
N LEU A 129 -6.62 -7.19 -9.15
CA LEU A 129 -7.28 -8.48 -8.93
C LEU A 129 -7.73 -9.15 -10.24
N PHE A 130 -8.34 -8.41 -11.16
CA PHE A 130 -9.08 -8.94 -12.31
C PHE A 130 -8.45 -8.63 -13.67
N GLN A 131 -7.31 -7.94 -13.73
CA GLN A 131 -6.62 -7.68 -15.00
C GLN A 131 -6.33 -9.01 -15.71
N PRO A 132 -6.83 -9.22 -16.95
CA PRO A 132 -6.49 -10.39 -17.74
C PRO A 132 -5.02 -10.36 -18.14
N ALA A 133 -4.42 -11.55 -18.32
CA ALA A 133 -3.07 -11.64 -18.83
C ALA A 133 -2.97 -10.98 -20.22
N SER A 134 -2.10 -9.98 -20.34
CA SER A 134 -1.77 -9.34 -21.60
C SER A 134 -0.27 -9.17 -21.76
N ALA A 135 0.20 -9.15 -23.01
CA ALA A 135 1.58 -8.83 -23.32
C ALA A 135 1.81 -7.33 -23.08
N GLY A 136 2.93 -6.98 -22.45
CA GLY A 136 3.42 -5.63 -22.25
C GLY A 136 4.90 -5.52 -22.58
N PHE A 137 5.46 -4.33 -22.36
CA PHE A 137 6.86 -4.04 -22.59
C PHE A 137 7.52 -3.60 -21.28
N GLY A 138 8.60 -4.27 -20.90
CA GLY A 138 9.46 -3.88 -19.79
C GLY A 138 10.71 -3.19 -20.32
N ASN A 139 11.17 -2.17 -19.62
CA ASN A 139 12.43 -1.50 -19.97
C ASN A 139 13.63 -2.37 -19.58
N LEU A 140 14.51 -2.65 -20.54
CA LEU A 140 15.79 -3.32 -20.33
C LEU A 140 16.85 -2.69 -21.24
N GLN A 141 17.22 -1.45 -20.92
CA GLN A 141 18.24 -0.69 -21.65
C GLN A 141 19.64 -1.28 -21.51
N THR A 142 19.92 -1.94 -20.39
CA THR A 142 21.19 -2.63 -20.15
C THR A 142 20.89 -3.96 -19.47
N ASP A 143 21.19 -5.04 -20.18
CA ASP A 143 21.12 -6.39 -19.64
C ASP A 143 22.51 -6.78 -19.07
N PRO A 144 22.67 -6.93 -17.75
CA PRO A 144 23.93 -7.37 -17.14
C PRO A 144 24.38 -8.76 -17.64
N CYS A 145 23.46 -9.58 -18.14
CA CYS A 145 23.74 -10.90 -18.71
C CYS A 145 24.14 -10.85 -20.19
N ALA A 146 24.05 -9.70 -20.85
CA ALA A 146 24.44 -9.52 -22.24
C ALA A 146 25.95 -9.29 -22.42
N GLY A 147 26.45 -9.68 -23.59
CA GLY A 147 27.85 -9.53 -23.99
C GLY A 147 28.81 -10.26 -23.07
N ALA A 148 30.04 -9.74 -22.97
CA ALA A 148 31.12 -10.38 -22.23
C ALA A 148 31.12 -10.10 -20.72
N ALA A 149 30.20 -9.30 -20.19
CA ALA A 149 30.19 -8.92 -18.78
C ALA A 149 30.12 -10.13 -17.82
N PRO A 150 29.29 -11.16 -18.06
CA PRO A 150 29.27 -12.37 -17.23
C PRO A 150 30.55 -13.21 -17.35
N LEU A 151 31.28 -13.14 -18.46
CA LEU A 151 32.53 -13.90 -18.62
C LEU A 151 33.65 -13.39 -17.69
N ASN A 152 33.59 -12.11 -17.33
CA ASN A 152 34.58 -11.45 -16.49
C ASN A 152 34.21 -11.44 -15.00
N ASN A 153 33.03 -11.98 -14.63
CA ASN A 153 32.55 -12.00 -13.25
C ASN A 153 31.76 -13.30 -12.97
N SER A 154 32.37 -14.21 -12.22
CA SER A 154 31.78 -15.51 -11.89
C SER A 154 30.50 -15.41 -11.04
N ALA A 155 30.38 -14.40 -10.18
CA ALA A 155 29.16 -14.16 -9.40
C ALA A 155 28.00 -13.72 -10.31
N LEU A 156 28.28 -12.84 -11.28
CA LEU A 156 27.30 -12.42 -12.28
C LEU A 156 26.89 -13.59 -13.18
N ALA A 157 27.85 -14.40 -13.65
CA ALA A 157 27.55 -15.61 -14.44
C ALA A 157 26.60 -16.56 -13.69
N ALA A 158 26.83 -16.76 -12.39
CA ALA A 158 25.96 -17.59 -11.55
C ALA A 158 24.53 -17.03 -11.45
N VAL A 159 24.38 -15.71 -11.27
CA VAL A 159 23.06 -15.04 -11.24
C VAL A 159 22.36 -15.20 -12.59
N CYS A 160 23.05 -14.97 -13.71
CA CYS A 160 22.47 -15.11 -15.04
C CYS A 160 21.99 -16.54 -15.32
N MET A 161 22.78 -17.56 -14.94
CA MET A 161 22.36 -18.96 -15.07
C MET A 161 21.18 -19.30 -14.17
N ALA A 162 21.14 -18.77 -12.95
CA ALA A 162 20.01 -18.94 -12.03
C ALA A 162 18.72 -18.31 -12.55
N GLN A 163 18.81 -17.25 -13.35
CA GLN A 163 17.70 -16.60 -14.05
C GLN A 163 17.30 -17.32 -15.36
N GLY A 164 18.01 -18.40 -15.73
CA GLY A 164 17.68 -19.22 -16.89
C GLY A 164 18.53 -18.95 -18.15
N ALA A 165 19.58 -18.14 -18.06
CA ALA A 165 20.50 -17.95 -19.18
C ALA A 165 21.23 -19.28 -19.49
N PRO A 166 21.20 -19.78 -20.74
CA PRO A 166 21.93 -20.99 -21.10
C PRO A 166 23.43 -20.78 -20.92
N ALA A 167 24.11 -21.69 -20.21
CA ALA A 167 25.54 -21.57 -19.93
C ALA A 167 26.40 -21.37 -21.19
N GLY A 168 26.05 -22.04 -22.30
CA GLY A 168 26.74 -21.92 -23.59
C GLY A 168 26.45 -20.62 -24.36
N ARG A 169 25.59 -19.74 -23.84
CA ARG A 169 25.25 -18.45 -24.46
C ARG A 169 25.81 -17.25 -23.71
N LEU A 170 26.34 -17.43 -22.50
CA LEU A 170 27.07 -16.37 -21.81
C LEU A 170 28.21 -15.85 -22.70
N GLY A 171 28.35 -14.53 -22.83
CA GLY A 171 29.27 -13.92 -23.81
C GLY A 171 28.62 -13.54 -25.16
N SER A 172 27.49 -14.16 -25.52
CA SER A 172 26.82 -14.01 -26.82
C SER A 172 25.35 -13.58 -26.71
N ILE A 173 24.86 -13.34 -25.50
CA ILE A 173 23.54 -12.77 -25.27
C ILE A 173 23.58 -11.32 -25.77
N VAL A 174 22.67 -11.00 -26.69
CA VAL A 174 22.56 -9.65 -27.26
C VAL A 174 21.64 -8.81 -26.39
N THR A 175 21.97 -7.53 -26.21
CA THR A 175 21.05 -6.58 -25.59
C THR A 175 19.83 -6.38 -26.48
N PRO A 176 18.63 -6.16 -25.91
CA PRO A 176 17.45 -5.85 -26.71
C PRO A 176 17.67 -4.60 -27.56
N GLN A 177 17.45 -4.67 -28.88
CA GLN A 177 17.77 -3.56 -29.80
C GLN A 177 16.91 -2.30 -29.55
N ALA A 178 15.67 -2.50 -29.10
CA ALA A 178 14.77 -1.41 -28.69
C ALA A 178 14.93 -1.01 -27.21
N GLY A 179 15.79 -1.71 -26.46
CA GLY A 179 15.93 -1.56 -25.01
C GLY A 179 14.66 -1.94 -24.22
N GLU A 180 13.84 -2.80 -24.82
CA GLU A 180 12.59 -3.32 -24.26
C GLU A 180 12.56 -4.85 -24.33
N ILE A 181 11.86 -5.47 -23.40
CA ILE A 181 11.56 -6.92 -23.38
C ILE A 181 10.06 -7.14 -23.28
N ASN A 182 9.57 -8.22 -23.87
CA ASN A 182 8.19 -8.62 -23.68
C ASN A 182 7.98 -9.08 -22.24
N THR A 183 6.97 -8.52 -21.59
CA THR A 183 6.50 -8.93 -20.27
C THR A 183 5.06 -9.41 -20.38
N THR A 184 4.62 -10.23 -19.42
CA THR A 184 3.21 -10.56 -19.28
C THR A 184 2.73 -9.92 -18.01
N ILE A 185 1.70 -9.08 -18.12
CA ILE A 185 1.08 -8.41 -16.97
C ILE A 185 -0.29 -9.05 -16.77
N SER A 186 -0.58 -9.45 -15.53
CA SER A 186 -1.84 -10.08 -15.15
C SER A 186 -2.19 -9.65 -13.73
N GLY A 187 -3.48 -9.60 -13.44
CA GLY A 187 -3.99 -9.53 -12.09
C GLY A 187 -3.80 -10.85 -11.34
N ASN A 188 -3.98 -10.80 -10.03
CA ASN A 188 -3.88 -11.96 -9.15
C ASN A 188 -4.92 -11.88 -8.04
N LEU A 189 -5.82 -12.87 -8.00
CA LEU A 189 -6.88 -12.93 -6.98
C LEU A 189 -6.37 -13.34 -5.59
N ASP A 190 -5.13 -13.86 -5.48
CA ASP A 190 -4.46 -14.21 -4.23
C ASP A 190 -3.66 -13.04 -3.61
N LEU A 191 -3.84 -11.81 -4.11
CA LEU A 191 -3.17 -10.64 -3.53
C LEU A 191 -3.64 -10.39 -2.09
N SER A 192 -2.65 -10.27 -1.21
CA SER A 192 -2.86 -9.80 0.16
C SER A 192 -2.74 -8.28 0.25
N PRO A 193 -3.37 -7.64 1.25
CA PRO A 193 -3.18 -6.21 1.51
C PRO A 193 -1.72 -5.84 1.79
N GLU A 194 -1.30 -4.70 1.24
CA GLU A 194 0.00 -4.09 1.55
C GLU A 194 -0.10 -3.32 2.87
N THR A 195 0.92 -3.44 3.74
CA THR A 195 0.94 -2.78 5.05
C THR A 195 2.05 -1.75 5.15
N ALA A 196 1.84 -0.73 5.98
CA ALA A 196 2.83 0.30 6.28
C ALA A 196 2.73 0.71 7.75
N ASP A 197 3.87 0.68 8.45
CA ASP A 197 3.99 1.18 9.81
C ASP A 197 4.70 2.53 9.79
N SER A 198 4.06 3.53 10.41
CA SER A 198 4.56 4.90 10.47
C SER A 198 4.66 5.37 11.89
N PHE A 199 5.78 6.01 12.22
CA PHE A 199 6.00 6.68 13.49
C PHE A 199 6.29 8.17 13.23
N THR A 200 5.54 9.04 13.90
CA THR A 200 5.65 10.49 13.76
C THR A 200 5.87 11.09 15.13
N LEU A 201 6.90 11.93 15.23
CA LEU A 201 7.15 12.78 16.39
C LEU A 201 7.18 14.23 15.92
N GLY A 202 6.48 15.11 16.64
CA GLY A 202 6.42 16.53 16.33
C GLY A 202 6.38 17.38 17.58
N TRP A 203 6.76 18.64 17.44
CA TRP A 203 6.67 19.64 18.49
C TRP A 203 6.15 20.98 17.95
N CYS A 204 5.62 21.82 18.82
CA CYS A 204 5.27 23.20 18.52
C CYS A 204 5.66 24.08 19.72
N CYS A 205 6.22 25.25 19.44
CA CYS A 205 6.59 26.23 20.45
C CYS A 205 5.99 27.60 20.10
N SER A 206 5.36 28.26 21.07
CA SER A 206 4.73 29.57 20.91
C SER A 206 4.96 30.45 22.15
N ARG A 207 5.03 31.78 21.93
CA ARG A 207 5.09 32.78 23.01
C ARG A 207 3.73 33.01 23.70
N SER A 208 2.65 32.50 23.11
CA SER A 208 1.28 32.51 23.63
C SER A 208 0.76 31.06 23.68
N PRO A 209 -0.35 30.76 24.40
CA PRO A 209 -0.90 29.41 24.43
C PRO A 209 -1.10 28.87 23.00
N CYS A 210 -0.61 27.66 22.73
CA CYS A 210 -0.90 26.95 21.47
C CYS A 210 -2.36 26.47 21.49
N ARG A 211 -3.32 27.40 21.44
CA ARG A 211 -4.72 27.04 21.18
C ARG A 211 -4.84 26.62 19.72
N ALA A 212 -5.46 25.46 19.52
CA ALA A 212 -5.92 24.99 18.22
C ALA A 212 -6.96 25.95 17.64
#